data_AF-A0A2R6CS20-F1
#
_entry.id   AF-A0A2R6CS20-F1
#
_cell.length_a   1.000
_cell.length_b   1.000
_cell.length_c   1.000
_cell.angle_alpha   90.00
_cell.angle_beta   90.00
_cell.angle_gamma   90.00
#
_symmetry.space_group_name_H-M   'P 1'
#
loop_
_entity.id
_entity.type
_entity.pdbx_description
1 polymer ?
#
loop_
_entity_poly.entity_id
_entity_poly.type
_entity_poly.pdbx_seq_one_letter_code
_entity_poly.pdbx_strand_id
1 'polypeptide(L)'
;MAVVSAVYAGTYGEASGEHRAKSPWECPNCNRTLDIRYEKESLVLECPEHGLRLSYPTPPGAYQGRSLEELTDVVFSRTMSGMNLARQGICPRCWGVTVIEYPTEPTYGLDGEGSAQDDIVWAEVDCNRCWLQYDPPLQVLISSHPAVRGFYSEHGLDDAEALFGSRSTSNPEVSDLVLHESGGTTATFELGEDALAVDIDEGGRVTDVRRE
;
A
#
# COMPACT_ATOMS: atom_id res chain seq x y z
N MET A 1 -26.17 10.36 -9.33
CA MET A 1 -25.62 9.02 -9.62
C MET A 1 -25.02 8.30 -8.41
N ALA A 2 -24.67 8.98 -7.30
CA ALA A 2 -24.08 8.34 -6.11
C ALA A 2 -24.90 7.16 -5.54
N VAL A 3 -26.23 7.27 -5.49
CA VAL A 3 -27.11 6.18 -5.03
C VAL A 3 -27.01 4.95 -5.94
N VAL A 4 -27.03 5.16 -7.26
CA VAL A 4 -26.92 4.07 -8.23
C VAL A 4 -25.56 3.37 -8.10
N SER A 5 -24.47 4.13 -7.95
CA SER A 5 -23.13 3.58 -7.73
C SER A 5 -23.04 2.76 -6.44
N ALA A 6 -23.64 3.21 -5.33
CA ALA A 6 -23.67 2.47 -4.08
C ALA A 6 -24.45 1.15 -4.19
N VAL A 7 -25.57 1.14 -4.94
CA VAL A 7 -26.32 -0.08 -5.22
C VAL A 7 -25.48 -1.07 -6.01
N TYR A 8 -24.81 -0.65 -7.09
CA TYR A 8 -23.96 -1.54 -7.89
C TYR A 8 -22.67 -1.97 -7.19
N ALA A 9 -22.14 -1.14 -6.29
CA ALA A 9 -21.05 -1.54 -5.41
C ALA A 9 -21.49 -2.63 -4.41
N GLY A 10 -22.79 -2.84 -4.22
CA GLY A 10 -23.32 -3.81 -3.26
C GLY A 10 -23.34 -3.30 -1.82
N THR A 11 -23.24 -1.97 -1.60
CA THR A 11 -23.22 -1.35 -0.26
C THR A 11 -24.47 -1.63 0.57
N TYR A 12 -25.58 -1.99 -0.07
CA TYR A 12 -26.86 -2.33 0.58
C TYR A 12 -27.27 -3.79 0.37
N GLY A 13 -26.38 -4.61 -0.19
CA GLY A 13 -26.61 -6.04 -0.38
C GLY A 13 -26.30 -6.84 0.89
N GLU A 14 -26.76 -8.08 0.94
CA GLU A 14 -26.32 -9.00 1.98
C GLU A 14 -24.87 -9.46 1.73
N ALA A 15 -24.11 -9.63 2.81
CA ALA A 15 -22.75 -10.13 2.75
C ALA A 15 -22.73 -11.54 2.13
N SER A 16 -21.87 -11.73 1.13
CA SER A 16 -21.63 -13.05 0.54
C SER A 16 -20.96 -13.99 1.55
N GLY A 17 -21.04 -15.29 1.28
CA GLY A 17 -20.28 -16.29 2.03
C GLY A 17 -18.77 -16.11 1.91
N GLU A 18 -18.03 -16.96 2.64
CA GLU A 18 -16.57 -17.02 2.57
C GLU A 18 -16.13 -17.70 1.27
N HIS A 19 -15.17 -17.07 0.58
CA HIS A 19 -14.53 -17.63 -0.62
C HIS A 19 -13.01 -17.70 -0.40
N ARG A 20 -12.37 -18.76 -0.91
CA ARG A 20 -10.91 -18.96 -0.81
C ARG A 20 -10.30 -19.40 -2.15
N ALA A 21 -9.08 -18.98 -2.40
CA ALA A 21 -8.24 -19.43 -3.51
C ALA A 21 -6.76 -19.37 -3.10
N LYS A 22 -5.90 -20.07 -3.85
CA LYS A 22 -4.45 -19.89 -3.73
C LYS A 22 -4.02 -18.64 -4.47
N SER A 23 -3.13 -17.88 -3.87
CA SER A 23 -2.55 -16.70 -4.51
C SER A 23 -1.32 -17.07 -5.33
N PRO A 24 -0.96 -16.30 -6.36
CA PRO A 24 0.32 -16.43 -7.05
C PRO A 24 1.51 -15.94 -6.19
N TRP A 25 1.26 -15.28 -5.07
CA TRP A 25 2.29 -14.73 -4.19
C TRP A 25 2.66 -15.68 -3.04
N GLU A 26 3.88 -15.48 -2.56
CA GLU A 26 4.46 -16.20 -1.44
C GLU A 26 4.63 -15.28 -0.24
N CYS A 27 4.60 -15.87 0.95
CA CYS A 27 4.87 -15.16 2.19
C CYS A 27 6.35 -14.75 2.26
N PRO A 28 6.70 -13.45 2.41
CA PRO A 28 8.09 -13.00 2.43
C PRO A 28 8.91 -13.62 3.58
N ASN A 29 8.26 -13.99 4.69
CA ASN A 29 8.95 -14.60 5.83
C ASN A 29 9.24 -16.11 5.69
N CYS A 30 8.55 -16.85 4.81
CA CYS A 30 8.70 -18.31 4.76
C CYS A 30 8.49 -18.96 3.39
N ASN A 31 8.32 -18.16 2.34
CA ASN A 31 8.21 -18.58 0.94
C ASN A 31 7.07 -19.59 0.69
N ARG A 32 6.06 -19.62 1.56
CA ARG A 32 4.86 -20.44 1.36
C ARG A 32 3.80 -19.64 0.62
N THR A 33 3.13 -20.28 -0.32
CA THR A 33 1.99 -19.72 -1.05
C THR A 33 0.94 -19.17 -0.08
N LEU A 34 0.51 -17.92 -0.32
CA LEU A 34 -0.56 -17.30 0.47
C LEU A 34 -1.93 -17.77 0.02
N ASP A 35 -2.88 -17.72 0.96
CA ASP A 35 -4.29 -17.91 0.70
C ASP A 35 -4.95 -16.55 0.48
N ILE A 36 -5.72 -16.45 -0.61
CA ILE A 36 -6.65 -15.34 -0.83
C ILE A 36 -7.97 -15.76 -0.19
N ARG A 37 -8.48 -14.94 0.72
CA ARG A 37 -9.80 -15.09 1.33
C ARG A 37 -10.62 -13.84 1.07
N TYR A 38 -11.88 -14.03 0.65
CA TYR A 38 -12.84 -12.95 0.57
C TYR A 38 -14.02 -13.26 1.49
N GLU A 39 -14.20 -12.42 2.51
CA GLU A 39 -15.24 -12.58 3.53
C GLU A 39 -15.59 -11.18 4.07
N LYS A 40 -16.88 -10.94 4.40
CA LYS A 40 -17.33 -9.69 5.04
C LYS A 40 -16.82 -8.43 4.33
N GLU A 41 -16.95 -8.39 3.01
CA GLU A 41 -16.55 -7.25 2.18
C GLU A 41 -15.07 -6.87 2.34
N SER A 42 -14.22 -7.87 2.60
CA SER A 42 -12.78 -7.70 2.74
C SER A 42 -12.07 -8.77 1.93
N LEU A 43 -11.13 -8.34 1.10
CA LEU A 43 -10.14 -9.22 0.49
C LEU A 43 -8.96 -9.31 1.46
N VAL A 44 -8.57 -10.54 1.78
CA VAL A 44 -7.52 -10.87 2.73
C VAL A 44 -6.49 -11.75 2.04
N LEU A 45 -5.22 -11.39 2.18
CA LEU A 45 -4.09 -12.29 1.94
C LEU A 45 -3.58 -12.80 3.28
N GLU A 46 -3.58 -14.12 3.45
CA GLU A 46 -3.15 -14.77 4.69
C GLU A 46 -2.08 -15.84 4.43
N CYS A 47 -1.05 -15.85 5.27
CA CYS A 47 -0.10 -16.94 5.34
C CYS A 47 -0.63 -17.99 6.32
N PRO A 48 -0.66 -19.29 5.96
CA PRO A 48 -1.11 -20.34 6.87
C PRO A 48 -0.38 -20.40 8.21
N GLU A 49 0.82 -19.83 8.28
CA GLU A 49 1.73 -19.95 9.43
C GLU A 49 1.92 -18.63 10.18
N HIS A 50 1.85 -17.51 9.47
CA HIS A 50 2.07 -16.18 10.04
C HIS A 50 0.79 -15.34 10.12
N GLY A 51 -0.34 -15.87 9.64
CA GLY A 51 -1.63 -15.20 9.68
C GLY A 51 -1.78 -14.09 8.65
N LEU A 52 -2.50 -13.04 9.03
CA LEU A 52 -2.87 -11.93 8.17
C LEU A 52 -1.63 -11.22 7.62
N ARG A 53 -1.54 -11.10 6.29
CA ARG A 53 -0.52 -10.30 5.61
C ARG A 53 -1.06 -8.98 5.13
N LEU A 54 -2.28 -8.99 4.60
CA LEU A 54 -2.89 -7.81 4.03
C LEU A 54 -4.41 -7.95 4.03
N SER A 55 -5.11 -6.85 4.29
CA SER A 55 -6.57 -6.78 4.25
C SER A 55 -7.01 -5.47 3.62
N TYR A 56 -7.89 -5.53 2.63
CA TYR A 56 -8.47 -4.36 2.01
C TYR A 56 -10.01 -4.41 2.01
N PRO A 57 -10.68 -3.33 2.43
CA PRO A 57 -12.11 -3.17 2.24
C PRO A 57 -12.45 -3.27 0.74
N THR A 58 -13.25 -4.27 0.40
CA THR A 58 -13.54 -4.67 -0.96
C THR A 58 -15.05 -4.87 -1.09
N PRO A 59 -15.77 -3.94 -1.75
CA PRO A 59 -17.22 -4.01 -1.81
C PRO A 59 -17.69 -5.20 -2.67
N PRO A 60 -18.86 -5.82 -2.41
CA PRO A 60 -19.33 -7.00 -3.14
C PRO A 60 -19.39 -6.84 -4.65
N GLY A 61 -19.73 -5.65 -5.15
CA GLY A 61 -19.75 -5.35 -6.57
C GLY A 61 -18.37 -5.45 -7.25
N ALA A 62 -17.27 -5.33 -6.49
CA ALA A 62 -15.93 -5.58 -7.02
C ALA A 62 -15.68 -7.07 -7.24
N TYR A 63 -16.27 -7.95 -6.43
CA TYR A 63 -16.13 -9.40 -6.59
C TYR A 63 -17.01 -9.97 -7.72
N GLN A 64 -18.15 -9.34 -8.00
CA GLN A 64 -19.10 -9.84 -9.02
C GLN A 64 -18.43 -10.06 -10.39
N GLY A 65 -18.45 -11.33 -10.84
CA GLY A 65 -17.92 -11.72 -12.15
C GLY A 65 -16.40 -11.86 -12.23
N ARG A 66 -15.68 -11.83 -11.09
CA ARG A 66 -14.22 -12.03 -11.02
C ARG A 66 -13.86 -13.26 -10.19
N SER A 67 -12.76 -13.91 -10.55
CA SER A 67 -12.02 -14.79 -9.64
C SER A 67 -11.38 -13.98 -8.50
N LEU A 68 -10.92 -14.66 -7.44
CA LEU A 68 -10.25 -14.01 -6.33
C LEU A 68 -8.88 -13.41 -6.73
N GLU A 69 -8.21 -14.01 -7.71
CA GLU A 69 -6.97 -13.48 -8.27
C GLU A 69 -7.24 -12.17 -9.02
N GLU A 70 -8.19 -12.15 -9.95
CA GLU A 70 -8.61 -10.92 -10.65
C GLU A 70 -9.14 -9.84 -9.70
N LEU A 71 -9.81 -10.24 -8.61
CA LEU A 71 -10.25 -9.31 -7.56
C LEU A 71 -9.05 -8.68 -6.85
N THR A 72 -7.99 -9.45 -6.63
CA THR A 72 -6.77 -8.97 -5.96
C THR A 72 -6.08 -7.89 -6.79
N ASP A 73 -5.97 -8.08 -8.10
CA ASP A 73 -5.43 -7.07 -9.01
C ASP A 73 -6.24 -5.77 -8.97
N VAL A 74 -7.57 -5.88 -8.99
CA VAL A 74 -8.48 -4.73 -8.89
C VAL A 74 -8.29 -3.99 -7.58
N VAL A 75 -8.12 -4.73 -6.49
CA VAL A 75 -7.90 -4.16 -5.16
C VAL A 75 -6.56 -3.43 -5.10
N PHE A 76 -5.48 -4.02 -5.61
CA PHE A 76 -4.17 -3.36 -5.65
C PHE A 76 -4.19 -2.07 -6.49
N SER A 77 -4.77 -2.11 -7.70
CA SER A 77 -4.93 -0.90 -8.50
C SER A 77 -5.82 0.16 -7.84
N ARG A 78 -6.87 -0.26 -7.12
CA ARG A 78 -7.72 0.65 -6.36
C ARG A 78 -6.96 1.27 -5.18
N THR A 79 -6.15 0.49 -4.48
CA THR A 79 -5.28 0.95 -3.39
C THR A 79 -4.26 1.96 -3.88
N MET A 80 -3.52 1.66 -4.96
CA MET A 80 -2.56 2.59 -5.58
C MET A 80 -3.22 3.91 -5.96
N SER A 81 -4.40 3.83 -6.60
CA SER A 81 -5.17 5.02 -6.96
C SER A 81 -5.60 5.83 -5.74
N GLY A 82 -6.01 5.15 -4.66
CA GLY A 82 -6.42 5.76 -3.40
C GLY A 82 -5.27 6.45 -2.67
N MET A 83 -4.12 5.79 -2.58
CA MET A 83 -2.88 6.33 -2.02
C MET A 83 -2.40 7.56 -2.82
N ASN A 84 -2.47 7.52 -4.16
CA ASN A 84 -2.12 8.67 -4.99
C ASN A 84 -3.03 9.88 -4.71
N LEU A 85 -4.34 9.66 -4.51
CA LEU A 85 -5.27 10.73 -4.13
C LEU A 85 -4.95 11.27 -2.72
N ALA A 86 -4.73 10.37 -1.75
CA ALA A 86 -4.42 10.76 -0.39
C ALA A 86 -3.14 11.59 -0.29
N ARG A 87 -2.09 11.20 -1.04
CA ARG A 87 -0.85 11.97 -1.20
C ARG A 87 -1.04 13.36 -1.79
N GLN A 88 -2.08 13.55 -2.59
CA GLN A 88 -2.44 14.87 -3.14
C GLN A 88 -3.33 15.67 -2.17
N GLY A 89 -3.56 15.18 -0.95
CA GLY A 89 -4.42 15.83 0.05
C GLY A 89 -5.92 15.58 -0.20
N ILE A 90 -6.27 14.56 -0.98
CA ILE A 90 -7.66 14.24 -1.36
C ILE A 90 -8.05 12.87 -0.79
N CYS A 91 -9.02 12.85 0.11
CA CYS A 91 -9.56 11.60 0.66
C CYS A 91 -10.21 10.75 -0.45
N PRO A 92 -9.73 9.52 -0.69
CA PRO A 92 -10.27 8.66 -1.75
C PRO A 92 -11.70 8.15 -1.47
N ARG A 93 -12.20 8.37 -0.25
CA ARG A 93 -13.56 7.99 0.18
C ARG A 93 -14.55 9.16 0.09
N CYS A 94 -14.26 10.27 0.78
CA CYS A 94 -15.21 11.37 0.95
C CYS A 94 -14.83 12.67 0.24
N TRP A 95 -13.69 12.70 -0.47
CA TRP A 95 -13.18 13.88 -1.20
C TRP A 95 -12.85 15.06 -0.27
N GLY A 96 -12.80 14.82 1.04
CA GLY A 96 -12.28 15.76 2.03
C GLY A 96 -10.77 15.86 1.97
N VAL A 97 -10.20 16.67 2.86
CA VAL A 97 -8.75 16.82 2.98
C VAL A 97 -8.19 15.59 3.69
N THR A 98 -7.10 15.03 3.15
CA THR A 98 -6.23 14.09 3.86
C THR A 98 -5.01 14.80 4.39
N VAL A 99 -4.54 14.36 5.55
CA VAL A 99 -3.25 14.74 6.14
C VAL A 99 -2.38 13.48 6.16
N ILE A 100 -1.09 13.66 5.89
CA ILE A 100 -0.10 12.60 6.00
C ILE A 100 0.94 13.06 7.00
N GLU A 101 1.19 12.23 8.00
CA GLU A 101 2.24 12.44 8.99
C GLU A 101 3.14 11.20 8.99
N TYR A 102 4.43 11.37 9.25
CA TYR A 102 5.36 10.26 9.40
C TYR A 102 6.54 10.70 10.28
N PRO A 103 7.23 9.77 10.96
CA PRO A 103 8.41 10.12 11.74
C PRO A 103 9.50 10.75 10.86
N THR A 104 9.84 12.01 11.11
CA THR A 104 10.91 12.73 10.40
C THR A 104 12.25 12.69 11.14
N GLU A 105 12.26 12.17 12.37
CA GLU A 105 13.46 11.94 13.17
C GLU A 105 13.58 10.43 13.46
N PRO A 106 14.80 9.87 13.44
CA PRO A 106 15.00 8.47 13.82
C PRO A 106 14.60 8.28 15.28
N THR A 107 13.50 7.54 15.51
CA THR A 107 13.15 7.05 16.84
C THR A 107 14.08 5.90 17.18
N TYR A 108 15.30 6.21 17.64
CA TYR A 108 16.10 5.22 18.34
C TYR A 108 15.28 4.76 19.54
N GLY A 109 14.81 3.51 19.52
CA GLY A 109 13.99 2.92 20.58
C GLY A 109 14.59 3.24 21.95
N LEU A 110 13.76 3.76 22.86
CA LEU A 110 14.14 4.16 24.21
C LEU A 110 14.54 2.98 25.12
N ASP A 111 14.71 1.79 24.56
CA ASP A 111 14.93 0.54 25.26
C ASP A 111 15.83 -0.47 24.53
N GLY A 112 16.45 -0.13 23.39
CA GLY A 112 17.55 -0.92 22.82
C GLY A 112 17.21 -2.37 22.40
N GLU A 113 15.94 -2.72 22.33
CA GLU A 113 15.42 -4.02 21.87
C GLU A 113 14.65 -3.82 20.56
N GLY A 114 15.33 -3.34 19.52
CA GLY A 114 14.74 -3.18 18.19
C GLY A 114 14.56 -4.52 17.47
N SER A 115 13.33 -4.88 17.18
CA SER A 115 12.94 -5.87 16.18
C SER A 115 13.12 -5.31 14.75
N ALA A 116 13.22 -6.15 13.72
CA ALA A 116 13.28 -5.68 12.32
C ALA A 116 12.05 -4.86 11.87
N GLN A 117 11.00 -4.80 12.70
CA GLN A 117 9.83 -3.96 12.49
C GLN A 117 10.10 -2.48 12.86
N ASP A 118 11.15 -2.22 13.65
CA ASP A 118 11.54 -0.90 14.15
C ASP A 118 12.31 -0.06 13.11
N ASP A 119 12.69 -0.65 11.97
CA ASP A 119 13.35 0.06 10.85
C ASP A 119 12.35 0.54 9.76
N ILE A 120 11.07 0.21 9.87
CA ILE A 120 10.06 0.64 8.90
C ILE A 120 9.49 2.00 9.32
N VAL A 121 9.66 3.00 8.46
CA VAL A 121 8.98 4.28 8.62
C VAL A 121 7.52 4.14 8.17
N TRP A 122 6.62 4.15 9.14
CA TRP A 122 5.17 4.12 8.90
C TRP A 122 4.65 5.55 8.69
N ALA A 123 3.85 5.74 7.65
CA ALA A 123 3.14 6.98 7.41
C ALA A 123 1.71 6.83 7.90
N GLU A 124 1.19 7.82 8.62
CA GLU A 124 -0.21 7.90 9.07
C GLU A 124 -1.00 8.70 8.04
N VAL A 125 -2.09 8.14 7.51
CA VAL A 125 -2.93 8.80 6.50
C VAL A 125 -4.35 8.99 7.03
N ASP A 126 -4.72 10.23 7.30
CA ASP A 126 -5.96 10.56 8.02
C ASP A 126 -6.91 11.49 7.27
N CYS A 127 -8.21 11.26 7.45
CA CYS A 127 -9.25 12.19 7.04
C CYS A 127 -10.24 12.47 8.17
N ASN A 128 -10.16 13.69 8.74
CA ASN A 128 -11.03 14.15 9.84
C ASN A 128 -12.54 14.20 9.52
N ARG A 129 -12.92 14.13 8.24
CA ARG A 129 -14.32 14.20 7.82
C ARG A 129 -15.04 12.85 7.89
N CYS A 130 -14.38 11.79 7.44
CA CYS A 130 -14.99 10.45 7.35
C CYS A 130 -14.23 9.38 8.13
N TRP A 131 -13.21 9.78 8.90
CA TRP A 131 -12.35 8.93 9.72
C TRP A 131 -11.77 7.77 8.92
N LEU A 132 -11.41 8.05 7.66
CA LEU A 132 -10.53 7.15 6.93
C LEU A 132 -9.16 7.28 7.58
N GLN A 133 -8.61 6.17 8.03
CA GLN A 133 -7.28 6.05 8.62
C GLN A 133 -6.66 4.75 8.14
N TYR A 134 -5.39 4.79 7.75
CA TYR A 134 -4.56 3.62 7.46
C TYR A 134 -3.09 4.03 7.48
N ASP A 135 -2.24 3.11 7.93
CA ASP A 135 -0.84 3.41 8.19
C ASP A 135 0.05 2.50 7.32
N PRO A 136 0.36 2.85 6.05
CA PRO A 136 1.25 2.06 5.22
C PRO A 136 2.72 2.37 5.53
N PRO A 137 3.66 1.48 5.19
CA PRO A 137 5.06 1.87 5.07
C PRO A 137 5.18 3.07 4.13
N LEU A 138 6.04 4.03 4.45
CA LEU A 138 6.17 5.27 3.69
C LEU A 138 6.54 4.97 2.23
N GLN A 139 7.43 4.01 1.97
CA GLN A 139 7.78 3.60 0.62
C GLN A 139 6.59 3.03 -0.17
N VAL A 140 5.71 2.27 0.50
CA VAL A 140 4.47 1.75 -0.11
C VAL A 140 3.52 2.89 -0.46
N LEU A 141 3.39 3.90 0.40
CA LEU A 141 2.60 5.10 0.07
C LEU A 141 3.18 5.83 -1.15
N ILE A 142 4.51 5.95 -1.21
CA ILE A 142 5.26 6.62 -2.29
C ILE A 142 5.22 5.84 -3.61
N SER A 143 5.05 4.52 -3.58
CA SER A 143 4.84 3.69 -4.79
C SER A 143 3.69 4.20 -5.68
N SER A 144 2.68 4.84 -5.07
CA SER A 144 1.55 5.44 -5.79
C SER A 144 1.91 6.70 -6.59
N HIS A 145 3.09 7.28 -6.38
CA HIS A 145 3.58 8.42 -7.15
C HIS A 145 3.83 8.01 -8.61
N PRO A 146 3.38 8.80 -9.61
CA PRO A 146 3.50 8.40 -11.01
C PRO A 146 4.91 8.06 -11.48
N ALA A 147 5.93 8.71 -10.93
CA ALA A 147 7.32 8.43 -11.30
C ALA A 147 7.81 7.06 -10.78
N VAL A 148 7.42 6.68 -9.57
CA VAL A 148 7.79 5.37 -8.97
C VAL A 148 7.00 4.26 -9.66
N ARG A 149 5.70 4.47 -9.87
CA ARG A 149 4.85 3.52 -10.59
C ARG A 149 5.31 3.33 -12.05
N GLY A 150 5.76 4.42 -12.69
CA GLY A 150 6.37 4.39 -14.02
C GLY A 150 7.67 3.61 -14.03
N PHE A 151 8.55 3.84 -13.06
CA PHE A 151 9.79 3.09 -12.88
C PHE A 151 9.51 1.58 -12.74
N TYR A 152 8.64 1.16 -11.81
CA TYR A 152 8.25 -0.25 -11.69
C TYR A 152 7.68 -0.83 -12.99
N SER A 153 6.81 -0.08 -13.68
CA SER A 153 6.24 -0.52 -14.97
C SER A 153 7.29 -0.69 -16.07
N GLU A 154 8.34 0.13 -16.10
CA GLU A 154 9.45 0.00 -17.07
C GLU A 154 10.25 -1.29 -16.86
N HIS A 155 10.32 -1.77 -15.61
CA HIS A 155 10.90 -3.07 -15.26
C HIS A 155 9.92 -4.25 -15.36
N GLY A 156 8.72 -4.02 -15.92
CA GLY A 156 7.70 -5.05 -16.10
C GLY A 156 7.03 -5.52 -14.81
N LEU A 157 7.04 -4.67 -13.77
CA LEU A 157 6.44 -4.93 -12.47
C LEU A 157 5.12 -4.18 -12.34
N ASP A 158 4.10 -4.84 -11.80
CA ASP A 158 2.77 -4.27 -11.64
C ASP A 158 2.54 -3.72 -10.22
N ASP A 159 1.30 -3.27 -9.96
CA ASP A 159 0.90 -2.75 -8.65
C ASP A 159 1.02 -3.81 -7.55
N ALA A 160 0.78 -5.08 -7.86
CA ALA A 160 0.86 -6.16 -6.88
C ALA A 160 2.31 -6.39 -6.46
N GLU A 161 3.23 -6.39 -7.42
CA GLU A 161 4.67 -6.50 -7.15
C GLU A 161 5.15 -5.30 -6.32
N ALA A 162 4.77 -4.07 -6.69
CA ALA A 162 5.20 -2.86 -5.99
C ALA A 162 4.69 -2.78 -4.53
N LEU A 163 3.49 -3.30 -4.25
CA LEU A 163 2.88 -3.26 -2.93
C LEU A 163 3.32 -4.43 -2.05
N PHE A 164 3.42 -5.64 -2.61
CA PHE A 164 3.52 -6.87 -1.82
C PHE A 164 4.49 -7.92 -2.38
N GLY A 165 4.93 -7.79 -3.63
CA GLY A 165 5.81 -8.77 -4.27
C GLY A 165 7.19 -8.89 -3.61
N SER A 166 8.00 -9.83 -4.10
CA SER A 166 9.37 -9.98 -3.62
C SER A 166 10.22 -8.75 -3.92
N ARG A 167 9.87 -7.95 -4.94
CA ARG A 167 10.48 -6.64 -5.21
C ARG A 167 9.62 -5.46 -4.77
N SER A 168 8.82 -5.64 -3.73
CA SER A 168 8.00 -4.58 -3.15
C SER A 168 8.83 -3.35 -2.79
N THR A 169 8.18 -2.19 -2.89
CA THR A 169 8.75 -0.90 -2.49
C THR A 169 9.11 -0.82 -1.01
N SER A 170 8.61 -1.70 -0.15
CA SER A 170 9.05 -1.80 1.25
C SER A 170 10.05 -2.94 1.51
N ASN A 171 10.57 -3.60 0.48
CA ASN A 171 11.62 -4.59 0.67
C ASN A 171 12.96 -3.86 0.91
N PRO A 172 13.66 -4.09 2.04
CA PRO A 172 14.97 -3.50 2.30
C PRO A 172 16.05 -3.82 1.25
N GLU A 173 15.90 -4.90 0.46
CA GLU A 173 16.81 -5.23 -0.64
C GLU A 173 16.55 -4.42 -1.92
N VAL A 174 15.40 -3.74 -2.00
CA VAL A 174 14.95 -2.96 -3.17
C VAL A 174 14.82 -1.48 -2.85
N SER A 175 14.60 -1.13 -1.58
CA SER A 175 14.39 0.25 -1.16
C SER A 175 15.22 0.60 0.07
N ASP A 176 15.84 1.77 0.03
CA ASP A 176 16.44 2.41 1.19
C ASP A 176 15.70 3.72 1.51
N LEU A 177 15.71 4.11 2.78
CA LEU A 177 15.04 5.31 3.26
C LEU A 177 15.93 6.07 4.24
N VAL A 178 16.29 7.30 3.86
CA VAL A 178 17.17 8.16 4.64
C VAL A 178 16.36 9.36 5.17
N LEU A 179 16.28 9.47 6.50
CA LEU A 179 15.72 10.64 7.19
C LEU A 179 16.79 11.75 7.26
N HIS A 180 16.40 12.99 6.95
CA HIS A 180 17.33 14.13 6.98
C HIS A 180 17.18 14.93 8.26
N GLU A 181 18.31 15.36 8.87
CA GLU A 181 18.30 16.21 10.08
C GLU A 181 17.58 17.56 9.88
N SER A 182 17.52 18.05 8.64
CA SER A 182 16.80 19.28 8.28
C SER A 182 15.28 19.09 8.14
N GLY A 183 14.77 17.88 8.38
CA GLY A 183 13.41 17.48 8.06
C GLY A 183 13.28 16.86 6.67
N GLY A 184 12.30 15.99 6.50
CA GLY A 184 12.05 15.27 5.26
C GLY A 184 12.85 13.97 5.12
N THR A 185 12.70 13.33 3.96
CA THR A 185 13.21 11.98 3.67
C THR A 185 13.57 11.83 2.21
N THR A 186 14.60 11.04 1.91
CA THR A 186 14.82 10.49 0.57
C THR A 186 14.55 8.98 0.59
N ALA A 187 13.69 8.52 -0.31
CA ALA A 187 13.49 7.10 -0.58
C ALA A 187 14.15 6.75 -1.92
N THR A 188 15.00 5.74 -1.92
CA THR A 188 15.69 5.25 -3.13
C THR A 188 15.19 3.85 -3.46
N PHE A 189 14.84 3.61 -4.71
CA PHE A 189 14.38 2.31 -5.22
C PHE A 189 15.37 1.79 -6.25
N GLU A 190 15.91 0.59 -6.03
CA GLU A 190 16.91 -0.05 -6.89
C GLU A 190 16.31 -1.29 -7.57
N LEU A 191 16.31 -1.30 -8.91
CA LEU A 191 15.81 -2.42 -9.72
C LEU A 191 16.87 -2.83 -10.74
N GLY A 192 17.78 -3.72 -10.34
CA GLY A 192 18.88 -4.17 -11.19
C GLY A 192 20.00 -3.14 -11.24
N GLU A 193 20.26 -2.56 -12.41
CA GLU A 193 21.28 -1.50 -12.58
C GLU A 193 20.69 -0.09 -12.52
N ASP A 194 19.36 0.04 -12.52
CA ASP A 194 18.66 1.32 -12.51
C ASP A 194 18.22 1.67 -11.08
N ALA A 195 18.30 2.95 -10.72
CA ALA A 195 17.81 3.46 -9.45
C ALA A 195 16.97 4.74 -9.60
N LEU A 196 16.03 4.92 -8.68
CA LEU A 196 15.15 6.09 -8.60
C LEU A 196 15.13 6.63 -7.17
N ALA A 197 15.63 7.85 -6.98
CA ALA A 197 15.57 8.59 -5.73
C ALA A 197 14.38 9.56 -5.72
N VAL A 198 13.66 9.60 -4.61
CA VAL A 198 12.47 10.43 -4.40
C VAL A 198 12.61 11.20 -3.10
N ASP A 199 12.61 12.53 -3.19
CA ASP A 199 12.66 13.41 -2.02
C ASP A 199 11.24 13.77 -1.55
N ILE A 200 11.06 13.72 -0.24
CA ILE A 200 9.78 13.85 0.45
C ILE A 200 9.94 14.90 1.56
N ASP A 201 9.06 15.88 1.61
CA ASP A 201 9.01 16.86 2.71
C ASP A 201 8.31 16.30 3.95
N GLU A 202 8.42 17.00 5.08
CA GLU A 202 7.79 16.62 6.36
C GLU A 202 6.27 16.39 6.29
N GLY A 203 5.60 16.95 5.29
CA GLY A 203 4.16 16.76 5.04
C GLY A 203 3.83 15.58 4.12
N GLY A 204 4.81 14.71 3.83
CA GLY A 204 4.66 13.53 2.98
C GLY A 204 4.55 13.85 1.48
N ARG A 205 4.87 15.09 1.07
CA ARG A 205 4.76 15.51 -0.32
C ARG A 205 6.08 15.21 -1.04
N VAL A 206 5.96 14.66 -2.25
CA VAL A 206 7.14 14.46 -3.10
C VAL A 206 7.55 15.82 -3.67
N THR A 207 8.79 16.20 -3.43
CA THR A 207 9.36 17.50 -3.83
C THR A 207 10.31 17.39 -5.02
N ASP A 208 11.00 16.27 -5.16
CA ASP A 208 11.90 16.00 -6.29
C ASP A 208 11.96 14.50 -6.62
N VAL A 209 12.29 14.17 -7.87
CA VAL A 209 12.50 12.80 -8.34
C VAL A 209 13.68 12.76 -9.30
N ARG A 210 14.63 11.86 -9.03
CA ARG A 210 15.88 11.72 -9.79
C ARG A 210 16.10 10.27 -10.18
N ARG A 211 16.56 10.04 -11.40
CA ARG A 211 17.11 8.74 -11.82
C ARG A 211 18.62 8.76 -11.65
N GLU A 212 19.18 7.63 -11.24
CA GLU A 212 20.61 7.43 -11.03
C GLU A 212 21.17 6.40 -12.01
#